data_AF-B8MT17-F1
#
_entry.id   AF-B8MT17-F1
#
_cell.length_a   1.000
_cell.length_b   1.000
_cell.length_c   1.000
_cell.angle_alpha   90.00
_cell.angle_beta   90.00
_cell.angle_gamma   90.00
#
_symmetry.space_group_name_H-M   'P 1'
#
loop_
_entity.id
_entity.type
_entity.pdbx_description
1 polymer ?
#
loop_
_entity_poly.entity_id
_entity_poly.type
_entity_poly.pdbx_seq_one_letter_code
_entity_poly.pdbx_strand_id
1 'polypeptide(L)'
;MDESYAWLKLQGFICEEESLAKWILDLDKRGLPPQHSLVREMANYLLSQRGNQQVGENWVYNLVKCRPEIESKFSRKYNYERAKCEDPKIIQEYFDRVREAMLEYGILPEDIYNFDETGFAIGLCATATVITESDRYARPKLLQPDN
;
A
#
# COMPACT_ATOMS: atom_id res chain seq x y z
N MET A 1 -0.82 13.75 42.47
CA MET A 1 -0.75 13.47 41.03
C MET A 1 -1.77 14.38 40.38
N ASP A 2 -1.29 15.31 39.57
CA ASP A 2 -2.04 16.50 39.13
C ASP A 2 -2.79 16.20 37.82
N GLU A 3 -4.10 16.47 37.79
CA GLU A 3 -4.99 16.18 36.65
C GLU A 3 -4.52 16.84 35.35
N SER A 4 -3.78 17.95 35.45
CA SER A 4 -3.15 18.65 34.32
C SER A 4 -2.22 17.75 33.48
N TYR A 5 -1.48 16.83 34.12
CA TYR A 5 -0.61 15.88 33.41
C TYR A 5 -1.38 14.82 32.63
N ALA A 6 -2.56 14.41 33.11
CA ALA A 6 -3.40 13.43 32.44
C ALA A 6 -3.96 14.01 31.13
N TRP A 7 -4.41 15.27 31.16
CA TRP A 7 -4.90 15.98 29.98
C TRP A 7 -3.81 16.21 28.92
N LEU A 8 -2.59 16.60 29.32
CA LEU A 8 -1.47 16.76 28.39
C LEU A 8 -1.04 15.43 27.75
N LYS A 9 -1.06 14.33 28.53
CA LYS A 9 -0.82 12.97 28.02
C LYS A 9 -1.90 12.53 27.02
N LEU A 10 -3.17 12.80 27.32
CA LEU A 10 -4.30 12.50 26.43
C LEU A 10 -4.25 13.33 25.14
N GLN A 11 -3.99 14.63 25.25
CA GLN A 11 -3.86 15.54 24.10
C GLN A 11 -2.72 15.09 23.16
N GLY A 12 -1.56 14.73 23.72
CA GLY A 12 -0.43 14.22 22.94
C GLY A 12 -0.74 12.92 22.21
N PHE A 13 -1.46 11.99 22.86
CA PHE A 13 -1.85 10.71 22.28
C PHE A 13 -2.87 10.87 21.14
N ILE A 14 -3.84 11.78 21.31
CA ILE A 14 -4.84 12.11 20.28
C ILE A 14 -4.17 12.69 19.02
N CYS A 15 -3.15 13.54 19.17
CA CYS A 15 -2.40 14.09 18.03
C CYS A 15 -1.58 13.03 17.27
N GLU A 16 -1.02 12.05 17.97
CA GLU A 16 -0.23 10.97 17.37
C GLU A 16 -1.12 10.00 16.58
N GLU A 17 -2.24 9.58 17.15
CA GLU A 17 -3.23 8.76 16.46
C GLU A 17 -3.76 9.44 15.20
N GLU A 18 -4.06 10.74 15.28
CA GLU A 18 -4.52 11.49 14.11
C GLU A 18 -3.45 11.65 13.04
N SER A 19 -2.18 11.81 13.45
CA SER A 19 -1.05 11.86 12.52
C SER A 19 -0.84 10.53 11.80
N LEU A 20 -0.96 9.41 12.53
CA LEU A 20 -0.91 8.06 11.97
C LEU A 20 -2.08 7.81 11.01
N ALA A 21 -3.30 8.24 11.35
CA ALA A 21 -4.45 8.12 10.46
C ALA A 21 -4.24 8.90 9.15
N LYS A 22 -3.73 10.14 9.22
CA LYS A 22 -3.38 10.94 8.03
C LYS A 22 -2.30 10.26 7.18
N TRP A 23 -1.29 9.66 7.81
CA TRP A 23 -0.25 8.91 7.12
C TRP A 23 -0.80 7.67 6.40
N ILE A 24 -1.72 6.92 7.03
CA ILE A 24 -2.41 5.79 6.40
C ILE A 24 -3.18 6.24 5.16
N LEU A 25 -3.94 7.35 5.25
CA LEU A 25 -4.71 7.88 4.12
C LEU A 25 -3.80 8.37 2.98
N ASP A 26 -2.66 8.98 3.28
CA ASP A 26 -1.66 9.39 2.28
C ASP A 26 -1.05 8.17 1.56
N LEU A 27 -0.71 7.11 2.30
CA LEU A 27 -0.24 5.86 1.70
C LEU A 27 -1.30 5.18 0.81
N ASP A 28 -2.55 5.18 1.24
CA ASP A 28 -3.67 4.61 0.49
C ASP A 28 -3.89 5.35 -0.85
N LYS A 29 -3.78 6.69 -0.84
CA LYS A 29 -3.84 7.55 -2.02
C LYS A 29 -2.71 7.26 -3.01
N ARG A 30 -1.53 6.90 -2.53
CA ARG A 30 -0.38 6.47 -3.35
C ARG A 30 -0.48 5.02 -3.82
N GLY A 31 -1.58 4.32 -3.54
CA GLY A 31 -1.76 2.91 -3.89
C GLY A 31 -0.87 1.95 -3.11
N LEU A 32 -0.36 2.38 -1.95
CA LEU A 32 0.49 1.59 -1.05
C LEU A 32 -0.17 1.44 0.33
N PRO A 33 -1.43 0.98 0.43
CA PRO A 33 -2.11 0.92 1.71
C PRO A 33 -1.36 0.00 2.69
N PRO A 34 -1.09 0.46 3.92
CA PRO A 34 -0.28 -0.27 4.87
C PRO A 34 -1.03 -1.48 5.44
N GLN A 35 -0.28 -2.53 5.79
CA GLN A 35 -0.80 -3.65 6.55
C GLN A 35 -0.90 -3.32 8.04
N HIS A 36 -1.70 -4.10 8.78
CA HIS A 36 -1.83 -3.95 10.24
C HIS A 36 -0.50 -4.03 10.98
N SER A 37 0.39 -4.93 10.57
CA SER A 37 1.74 -5.07 11.13
C SER A 37 2.56 -3.80 10.98
N LEU A 38 2.58 -3.23 9.77
CA LEU A 38 3.33 -2.01 9.48
C LEU A 38 2.81 -0.81 10.28
N VAL A 39 1.49 -0.66 10.42
CA VAL A 39 0.91 0.41 11.26
C VAL A 39 1.32 0.23 12.73
N ARG A 40 1.34 -1.02 13.23
CA ARG A 40 1.78 -1.31 14.58
C ARG A 40 3.27 -1.03 14.79
N GLU A 41 4.11 -1.42 13.83
CA GLU A 41 5.55 -1.13 13.84
C GLU A 41 5.81 0.37 13.87
N MET A 42 5.08 1.15 13.05
CA MET A 42 5.20 2.60 13.04
C MET A 42 4.77 3.22 14.36
N ALA A 43 3.67 2.75 14.97
CA ALA A 43 3.24 3.21 16.28
C ALA A 43 4.29 2.89 17.37
N ASN A 44 4.85 1.68 17.37
CA ASN A 44 5.93 1.28 18.28
C ASN A 44 7.21 2.10 18.07
N TYR A 45 7.55 2.40 16.81
CA TYR A 45 8.68 3.26 16.48
C TYR A 45 8.50 4.66 17.08
N LEU A 46 7.34 5.28 16.90
CA LEU A 46 7.05 6.59 17.50
C LEU A 46 7.10 6.56 19.04
N LEU A 47 6.55 5.51 19.66
CA LEU A 47 6.61 5.34 21.12
C LEU A 47 8.04 5.15 21.62
N SER A 48 8.88 4.39 20.90
CA SER A 48 10.29 4.15 21.25
C SER A 48 11.10 5.44 21.39
N GLN A 49 10.74 6.48 20.64
CA GLN A 49 11.38 7.80 20.73
C GLN A 49 11.02 8.55 22.02
N ARG A 50 9.95 8.13 22.71
CA ARG A 50 9.42 8.76 23.94
C ARG A 50 9.56 7.87 25.17
N GLY A 51 9.96 6.61 25.01
CA GLY A 51 10.24 5.64 26.07
C GLY A 51 10.11 4.19 25.60
N ASN A 52 10.39 3.22 26.48
CA ASN A 52 10.36 1.79 26.14
C ASN A 52 8.96 1.16 26.23
N GLN A 53 7.94 1.83 25.69
CA GLN A 53 6.56 1.32 25.68
C GLN A 53 6.19 0.79 24.29
N GLN A 54 5.38 -0.27 24.25
CA GLN A 54 4.83 -0.84 23.01
C GLN A 54 3.31 -0.80 23.04
N VAL A 55 2.69 -0.67 21.87
CA VAL A 55 1.25 -0.81 21.73
C VAL A 55 0.83 -2.28 21.88
N GLY A 56 -0.35 -2.49 22.47
CA GLY A 56 -0.93 -3.82 22.59
C GLY A 56 -1.22 -4.45 21.22
N GLU A 57 -1.32 -5.78 21.17
CA GLU A 57 -1.62 -6.56 19.96
C GLU A 57 -2.87 -6.06 19.21
N ASN A 58 -3.93 -5.74 19.96
CA ASN A 58 -5.21 -5.32 19.40
C ASN A 58 -5.32 -3.80 19.14
N TRP A 59 -4.24 -3.04 19.35
CA TRP A 59 -4.29 -1.58 19.28
C TRP A 59 -4.70 -1.08 17.89
N VAL A 60 -4.17 -1.68 16.82
CA VAL A 60 -4.51 -1.29 15.43
C VAL A 60 -5.98 -1.59 15.11
N TYR A 61 -6.53 -2.69 15.60
CA TYR A 61 -7.96 -2.98 15.45
C TYR A 61 -8.83 -1.93 16.15
N ASN A 62 -8.41 -1.48 17.34
CA ASN A 62 -9.10 -0.42 18.05
C ASN A 62 -8.98 0.93 17.33
N LEU A 63 -7.80 1.25 16.77
CA LEU A 63 -7.59 2.46 15.96
C LEU A 63 -8.58 2.51 14.79
N VAL A 64 -8.68 1.43 14.02
CA VAL A 64 -9.62 1.32 12.89
C VAL A 64 -11.07 1.42 13.36
N LYS A 65 -11.41 0.82 14.51
CA LYS A 65 -12.77 0.92 15.08
C LYS A 65 -13.13 2.33 15.55
N CYS A 66 -12.16 3.09 16.05
CA CYS A 66 -12.37 4.43 16.59
C CYS A 66 -12.37 5.53 15.52
N ARG A 67 -11.83 5.26 14.32
CA ARG A 67 -11.62 6.25 13.27
C ARG A 67 -12.43 5.88 12.02
N PRO A 68 -13.62 6.48 11.79
CA PRO A 68 -14.49 6.11 10.67
C PRO A 68 -13.91 6.48 9.30
N GLU A 69 -12.85 7.28 9.24
CA GLU A 69 -12.18 7.67 8.00
C GLU A 69 -11.35 6.52 7.40
N ILE A 70 -10.96 5.53 8.21
CA ILE A 70 -10.14 4.39 7.80
C ILE A 70 -10.89 3.07 8.01
N GLU A 71 -10.63 2.12 7.12
CA GLU A 71 -11.26 0.80 7.14
C GLU A 71 -10.24 -0.28 6.79
N SER A 72 -10.41 -1.46 7.40
CA SER A 72 -9.61 -2.64 7.08
C SER A 72 -10.23 -3.41 5.92
N LYS A 73 -9.52 -3.52 4.79
CA LYS A 73 -9.99 -4.23 3.57
C LYS A 73 -9.00 -5.31 3.16
N PHE A 74 -9.52 -6.36 2.51
CA PHE A 74 -8.68 -7.37 1.86
C PHE A 74 -8.19 -6.83 0.50
N SER A 75 -6.88 -6.81 0.32
CA SER A 75 -6.26 -6.53 -0.98
C SER A 75 -6.59 -7.60 -2.02
N ARG A 76 -6.71 -7.19 -3.29
CA ARG A 76 -6.86 -8.15 -4.40
C ARG A 76 -5.50 -8.78 -4.73
N LYS A 77 -5.48 -10.11 -4.77
CA LYS A 77 -4.34 -10.87 -5.27
C LYS A 77 -4.10 -10.60 -6.76
N TYR A 78 -2.85 -10.65 -7.19
CA TYR A 78 -2.50 -10.78 -8.61
C TYR A 78 -3.23 -11.97 -9.24
N ASN A 79 -3.72 -11.82 -10.48
CA ASN A 79 -4.48 -12.89 -11.12
C ASN A 79 -3.54 -14.09 -11.41
N TYR A 80 -3.66 -15.13 -10.60
CA TYR A 80 -2.78 -16.31 -10.68
C TYR A 80 -2.93 -17.07 -12.00
N GLU A 81 -4.11 -17.04 -12.62
CA GLU A 81 -4.30 -17.62 -13.95
C GLU A 81 -3.53 -16.82 -15.01
N ARG A 82 -3.50 -15.49 -14.90
CA ARG A 82 -2.67 -14.63 -15.75
C ARG A 82 -1.19 -14.99 -15.60
N ALA A 83 -0.71 -15.12 -14.36
CA ALA A 83 0.67 -15.51 -14.09
C ALA A 83 1.05 -16.89 -14.70
N LYS A 84 0.11 -17.84 -14.71
CA LYS A 84 0.32 -19.16 -15.32
C LYS A 84 0.31 -19.13 -16.85
N CYS A 85 -0.39 -18.18 -17.45
CA CYS A 85 -0.48 -18.02 -18.89
C CYS A 85 0.67 -17.18 -19.47
N GLU A 86 1.56 -16.65 -18.64
CA GLU A 86 2.82 -16.00 -19.05
C GLU A 86 3.84 -17.06 -19.49
N ASP A 87 3.67 -17.62 -20.70
CA ASP A 87 4.66 -18.51 -21.32
C ASP A 87 5.82 -17.66 -21.88
N PRO A 88 7.07 -17.87 -21.43
CA PRO A 88 8.23 -17.14 -21.92
C PRO A 88 8.36 -17.16 -23.44
N LYS A 89 7.99 -18.26 -24.11
CA LYS A 89 8.05 -18.37 -25.57
C LYS A 89 7.06 -17.45 -26.25
N ILE A 90 5.81 -17.41 -25.77
CA ILE A 90 4.76 -16.56 -26.34
C ILE A 90 5.11 -15.07 -26.14
N ILE A 91 5.63 -14.73 -24.96
CA ILE A 91 6.10 -13.38 -24.65
C ILE A 91 7.25 -12.99 -25.58
N GLN A 92 8.22 -13.89 -25.75
CA GLN A 92 9.38 -13.64 -26.61
C GLN A 92 8.98 -13.48 -28.08
N GLU A 93 8.13 -14.37 -28.61
CA GLU A 93 7.59 -14.25 -29.98
C GLU A 93 6.84 -12.93 -30.20
N TYR A 94 6.08 -12.46 -29.21
CA TYR A 94 5.42 -11.16 -29.27
C TYR A 94 6.45 -10.02 -29.39
N PHE A 95 7.47 -9.98 -28.52
CA PHE A 95 8.50 -8.94 -28.57
C PHE A 95 9.41 -9.03 -29.80
N ASP A 96 9.60 -10.21 -30.37
CA ASP A 96 10.29 -10.38 -31.66
C ASP A 96 9.48 -9.72 -32.79
N ARG A 97 8.17 -9.99 -32.87
CA ARG A 97 7.27 -9.35 -33.86
C ARG A 97 7.17 -7.84 -33.70
N VAL A 98 7.14 -7.34 -32.46
CA VAL A 98 7.15 -5.89 -32.19
C VAL A 98 8.45 -5.27 -32.71
N ARG A 99 9.60 -5.90 -32.49
CA ARG A 99 10.89 -5.42 -33.03
C ARG A 99 10.92 -5.44 -34.55
N GLU A 100 10.39 -6.48 -35.19
CA GLU A 100 10.28 -6.54 -36.65
C GLU A 100 9.44 -5.37 -37.20
N ALA A 101 8.28 -5.11 -36.59
CA ALA A 101 7.44 -3.98 -36.96
C ALA A 101 8.14 -2.63 -36.71
N MET A 102 8.85 -2.47 -35.59
CA MET A 102 9.62 -1.24 -35.34
C MET A 102 10.66 -1.00 -36.42
N LEU A 103 11.33 -2.03 -36.90
CA LEU A 103 12.32 -1.94 -37.99
C LEU A 103 11.65 -1.63 -39.34
N GLU A 104 10.51 -2.26 -39.64
CA GLU A 104 9.75 -2.05 -40.88
C GLU A 104 9.22 -0.61 -40.99
N TYR A 105 8.67 -0.08 -39.89
CA TYR A 105 8.07 1.25 -39.86
C TYR A 105 9.07 2.35 -39.43
N GLY A 106 10.32 2.01 -39.13
CA GLY A 106 11.34 2.95 -38.71
C GLY A 106 11.01 3.66 -37.39
N ILE A 107 10.30 2.99 -36.48
CA ILE A 107 9.92 3.54 -35.18
C ILE A 107 11.17 3.61 -34.31
N LEU A 108 11.51 4.83 -33.89
CA LEU A 108 12.66 5.06 -33.04
C LEU A 108 12.33 4.70 -31.59
N PRO A 109 13.32 4.24 -30.78
CA PRO A 109 13.13 3.99 -29.36
C PRO A 109 12.52 5.18 -28.61
N GLU A 110 12.84 6.41 -29.04
CA GLU A 110 12.35 7.66 -28.48
C GLU A 110 10.85 7.90 -28.75
N ASP A 111 10.28 7.20 -29.74
CA ASP A 111 8.86 7.28 -30.12
C ASP A 111 8.00 6.18 -29.46
N ILE A 112 8.60 5.36 -28.59
CA ILE A 112 7.90 4.31 -27.84
C ILE A 112 7.39 4.90 -26.53
N TYR A 113 6.07 4.96 -26.40
CA TYR A 113 5.41 5.35 -25.17
C TYR A 113 4.71 4.12 -24.57
N ASN A 114 4.95 3.85 -23.29
CA ASN A 114 4.18 2.83 -22.60
C ASN A 114 2.72 3.28 -22.46
N PHE A 115 1.78 2.37 -22.77
CA PHE A 115 0.34 2.60 -22.64
C PHE A 115 -0.20 2.08 -21.29
N ASP A 116 0.65 1.90 -20.27
CA ASP A 116 0.34 1.08 -19.10
C ASP A 116 0.12 1.87 -17.79
N GLU A 117 -1.03 2.51 -17.65
CA GLU A 117 -1.58 2.76 -16.30
C GLU A 117 -2.16 1.47 -15.68
N THR A 118 -1.46 0.34 -15.75
CA THR A 118 -1.82 -0.83 -14.92
C THR A 118 -0.63 -1.73 -14.62
N GLY A 119 0.40 -1.16 -13.98
CA GLY A 119 1.44 -1.95 -13.32
C GLY A 119 0.86 -2.87 -12.24
N PHE A 120 1.15 -4.16 -12.32
CA PHE A 120 0.87 -5.11 -11.25
C PHE A 120 2.19 -5.52 -10.58
N ALA A 121 2.18 -5.54 -9.24
CA ALA A 121 3.34 -5.89 -8.44
C ALA A 121 3.76 -7.37 -8.61
N ILE A 122 4.97 -7.61 -9.11
CA ILE A 122 5.61 -8.94 -9.05
C ILE A 122 5.96 -9.24 -7.58
N GLY A 123 5.41 -10.33 -7.04
CA GLY A 123 5.76 -10.85 -5.70
C GLY A 123 4.70 -10.68 -4.61
N LEU A 124 3.71 -9.82 -4.78
CA LEU A 124 2.56 -9.69 -3.85
C LEU A 124 1.41 -10.62 -4.28
N CYS A 125 1.73 -11.91 -4.39
CA CYS A 125 0.80 -12.96 -4.82
C CYS A 125 -0.14 -13.46 -3.71
N ALA A 126 -0.26 -12.75 -2.59
CA ALA A 126 -1.09 -13.14 -1.45
C ALA A 126 -2.09 -12.04 -1.09
N THR A 127 -3.29 -12.44 -0.68
CA THR A 127 -4.28 -11.55 -0.07
C THR A 127 -3.75 -11.10 1.29
N ALA A 128 -3.51 -9.80 1.44
CA ALA A 128 -3.18 -9.19 2.72
C ALA A 128 -4.32 -8.29 3.20
N THR A 129 -4.54 -8.25 4.50
CA THR A 129 -5.42 -7.28 5.14
C THR A 129 -4.68 -5.95 5.24
N VAL A 130 -5.20 -4.94 4.56
CA VAL A 130 -4.63 -3.59 4.50
C VAL A 130 -5.62 -2.58 5.07
N ILE A 131 -5.10 -1.44 5.52
CA ILE A 131 -5.91 -0.34 6.04
C ILE A 131 -5.98 0.74 4.96
N THR A 132 -7.19 1.14 4.59
CA THR A 132 -7.49 2.06 3.49
C THR A 132 -8.47 3.14 3.93
N GLU A 133 -8.74 4.11 3.07
CA GLU A 133 -9.88 5.02 3.23
C GLU A 133 -11.21 4.24 3.20
N SER A 134 -12.15 4.62 4.07
CA SER A 134 -13.44 3.94 4.22
C SER A 134 -14.32 4.06 2.97
N ASP A 135 -14.35 5.23 2.32
CA ASP A 135 -15.18 5.48 1.12
C ASP A 135 -14.66 4.83 -0.18
N ARG A 136 -13.53 4.10 -0.09
CA ARG A 136 -12.94 3.43 -1.25
C ARG A 136 -13.81 2.23 -1.70
N TYR A 137 -14.61 2.41 -2.74
CA TYR A 137 -15.52 1.38 -3.29
C TYR A 137 -14.80 0.13 -3.84
N ALA A 138 -13.57 0.28 -4.33
CA ALA A 138 -12.81 -0.81 -4.94
C ALA A 138 -11.87 -1.47 -3.93
N ARG A 139 -11.69 -2.80 -4.04
CA ARG A 139 -10.62 -3.47 -3.30
C ARG A 139 -9.27 -2.92 -3.78
N PRO A 140 -8.37 -2.52 -2.86
CA PRO A 140 -7.10 -1.92 -3.23
C PRO A 140 -6.25 -2.90 -4.04
N LYS A 141 -5.62 -2.36 -5.10
CA LYS A 141 -4.50 -2.96 -5.80
C LYS A 141 -3.23 -2.38 -5.21
N LEU A 142 -2.24 -3.22 -4.90
CA LEU A 142 -0.95 -2.76 -4.38
C LEU A 142 -0.08 -2.32 -5.56
N LEU A 143 0.33 -1.04 -5.55
CA LEU A 143 1.31 -0.49 -6.49
C LEU A 143 2.74 -0.83 -6.02
N GLN A 144 3.74 -0.75 -6.91
CA GLN A 144 5.16 -0.83 -6.55
C GLN A 144 5.80 0.55 -6.60
N PRO A 145 6.79 0.84 -5.73
CA PRO A 145 7.71 1.94 -5.96
C PRO A 145 8.60 1.61 -7.17
N ASP A 146 8.82 2.61 -8.04
CA ASP A 146 9.75 2.51 -9.16
C ASP A 146 11.18 2.27 -8.65
N ASN A 147 11.91 1.40 -9.37
CA ASN A 147 13.30 1.04 -9.09
C ASN A 147 14.25 2.08 -9.69
#